data_AF-A0A080M6G0-F1
#
_entry.id   AF-A0A080M6G0-F1
#
_cell.length_a   1.000
_cell.length_b   1.000
_cell.length_c   1.000
_cell.angle_alpha   90.00
_cell.angle_beta   90.00
_cell.angle_gamma   90.00
#
_symmetry.space_group_name_H-M   'P 1'
#
loop_
_entity.id
_entity.type
_entity.pdbx_description
1 polymer ?
#
loop_
_entity_poly.entity_id
_entity_poly.type
_entity_poly.pdbx_seq_one_letter_code
_entity_poly.pdbx_strand_id
1 'polypeptide(L)' 'MSILVIENVKISELPEAWRSKLAVPENARVTIRIEEQAVGGVAVEDDLLFGMWRDREDMADVEAYLSTLRAPRF' A
#
# COMPACT_ATOMS: atom_id res chain seq x y z
N MET A 1 -2.26 -5.13 -2.93
CA MET A 1 -1.74 -6.30 -2.18
C MET A 1 -0.46 -6.69 -2.87
N SER A 2 0.70 -6.31 -2.34
CA SER A 2 1.99 -6.55 -2.98
C SER A 2 2.52 -7.94 -2.64
N ILE A 3 3.09 -8.62 -3.64
CA ILE A 3 3.73 -9.92 -3.46
C ILE A 3 5.22 -9.69 -3.18
N LEU A 4 5.70 -10.29 -2.08
CA LEU A 4 7.10 -10.29 -1.68
C LEU A 4 7.61 -11.73 -1.66
N VAL A 5 8.61 -12.03 -2.48
CA VAL A 5 9.28 -13.34 -2.51
C VAL A 5 10.68 -13.18 -1.94
N ILE A 6 11.00 -13.97 -0.90
CA ILE A 6 12.33 -14.02 -0.28
C ILE A 6 12.82 -15.46 -0.36
N GLU A 7 13.92 -15.68 -1.07
CA GLU A 7 14.50 -17.02 -1.26
C GLU A 7 16.00 -17.01 -1.06
N ASN A 8 16.53 -18.16 -0.61
CA ASN A 8 17.96 -18.38 -0.44
C ASN A 8 18.48 -19.38 -1.47
N VAL A 9 19.17 -18.88 -2.50
CA VAL A 9 19.63 -19.67 -3.64
C VAL A 9 21.14 -19.73 -3.69
N LYS A 10 21.68 -20.73 -4.41
CA LYS A 10 23.12 -20.77 -4.71
C LYS A 10 23.44 -19.71 -5.76
N ILE A 11 24.64 -19.15 -5.69
CA ILE A 11 25.07 -18.16 -6.69
C ILE A 11 25.09 -18.74 -8.10
N SER A 12 25.38 -20.04 -8.26
CA SER A 12 25.35 -20.73 -9.57
C SER A 12 23.97 -20.78 -10.22
N GLU A 13 22.89 -20.61 -9.45
CA GLU A 13 21.50 -20.61 -9.93
C GLU A 13 21.06 -19.21 -10.39
N LEU A 14 21.89 -18.18 -10.15
CA LEU A 14 21.59 -16.81 -10.55
C LEU A 14 21.93 -16.54 -12.03
N PRO A 15 21.17 -15.62 -12.68
CA PRO A 15 21.52 -15.09 -13.98
C PRO A 15 22.95 -14.54 -14.01
N GLU A 16 23.66 -14.75 -15.12
CA GLU A 16 25.06 -14.34 -15.29
C GLU A 16 25.26 -12.84 -15.05
N ALA A 17 24.36 -12.00 -15.58
CA ALA A 17 24.40 -10.55 -15.40
C ALA A 17 24.31 -10.10 -13.93
N TRP A 18 23.74 -10.93 -13.05
CA TRP A 18 23.69 -10.66 -11.61
C TRP A 18 24.94 -11.20 -10.92
N ARG A 19 25.38 -12.41 -11.29
CA ARG A 19 26.63 -13.01 -10.79
C ARG A 19 27.84 -12.11 -11.02
N SER A 20 27.99 -11.52 -12.21
CA SER A 20 29.13 -10.64 -12.53
C SER A 20 29.22 -9.40 -11.63
N LYS A 21 28.12 -9.00 -10.96
CA LYS A 21 28.09 -7.86 -10.04
C LYS A 21 28.37 -8.26 -8.58
N LEU A 22 28.34 -9.57 -8.28
CA LEU A 22 28.48 -10.11 -6.94
C LEU A 22 29.88 -10.72 -6.79
N ALA A 23 30.74 -10.07 -5.99
CA ALA A 23 32.08 -10.57 -5.69
C ALA A 23 32.05 -11.64 -4.58
N VAL A 24 31.34 -12.73 -4.82
CA VAL A 24 31.09 -13.79 -3.83
C VAL A 24 31.54 -15.14 -4.41
N PRO A 25 32.16 -16.04 -3.62
CA PRO A 25 32.62 -17.34 -4.12
C PRO A 25 31.50 -18.19 -4.75
N GLU A 26 31.83 -19.02 -5.75
CA GLU A 26 30.87 -19.85 -6.51
C GLU A 26 30.00 -20.80 -5.68
N ASN A 27 30.45 -21.16 -4.47
CA ASN A 27 29.69 -22.02 -3.55
C ASN A 27 28.86 -21.25 -2.53
N ALA A 28 28.82 -19.92 -2.62
CA ALA A 28 28.05 -19.11 -1.70
C ALA A 28 26.55 -19.16 -2.01
N ARG A 29 25.76 -18.97 -0.95
CA ARG A 29 24.32 -18.76 -1.06
C ARG A 29 23.99 -17.31 -0.82
N VAL A 30 23.05 -16.78 -1.58
CA VAL A 30 22.61 -15.38 -1.49
C VAL A 30 21.10 -15.34 -1.32
N THR A 31 20.63 -14.33 -0.59
CA THR A 31 19.21 -14.09 -0.38
C THR A 31 18.72 -13.11 -1.43
N ILE A 32 17.74 -13.53 -2.25
CA ILE A 32 17.08 -12.66 -3.23
C ILE A 32 15.79 -12.15 -2.61
N ARG A 33 15.53 -10.85 -2.80
CA ARG A 33 14.25 -10.21 -2.53
C ARG A 33 13.64 -9.75 -3.84
N ILE A 34 12.50 -10.30 -4.22
CA ILE A 34 11.73 -9.89 -5.39
C ILE A 34 10.42 -9.26 -4.90
N GLU A 35 10.19 -8.03 -5.31
CA GLU A 35 9.02 -7.25 -4.92
C GLU A 35 8.30 -6.80 -6.19
N GLU A 36 6.99 -7.09 -6.25
CA GLU A 36 6.15 -6.53 -7.29
C GLU A 36 5.93 -5.05 -7.03
N GLN A 37 6.59 -4.21 -7.83
CA GLN A 37 6.37 -2.78 -7.78
C GLN A 37 4.98 -2.48 -8.36
N ALA A 38 4.12 -1.85 -7.57
CA ALA A 38 2.81 -1.42 -8.03
C ALA A 38 2.98 -0.45 -9.21
N VAL A 39 2.51 -0.86 -10.38
CA VAL A 39 2.47 0.01 -11.57
C VAL A 39 1.31 0.99 -11.35
N GLY A 40 1.63 2.15 -10.77
CA GLY A 40 0.79 3.35 -10.76
C GLY A 40 -0.67 3.12 -10.41
N GLY A 41 -0.99 3.07 -9.11
CA GLY A 41 -2.29 3.56 -8.68
C GLY A 41 -2.36 5.05 -9.00
N VAL A 42 -3.45 5.51 -9.62
CA VAL A 42 -3.79 6.93 -9.73
C VAL A 42 -3.43 7.59 -8.40
N ALA A 43 -2.69 8.69 -8.43
CA ALA A 43 -2.51 9.50 -7.24
C ALA A 43 -3.91 9.81 -6.71
N VAL A 44 -4.33 9.08 -5.68
CA VAL A 44 -5.34 9.56 -4.77
C VAL A 44 -4.69 10.83 -4.30
N GLU A 45 -5.16 11.99 -4.78
CA GLU A 45 -4.81 13.25 -4.14
C GLU A 45 -4.98 12.95 -2.66
N ASP A 46 -3.88 13.05 -1.91
CA ASP A 46 -3.95 13.02 -0.46
C ASP A 46 -4.92 14.16 -0.14
N ASP A 47 -6.19 13.82 0.00
CA ASP A 47 -7.20 14.74 0.48
C ASP A 47 -6.69 15.02 1.89
N LEU A 48 -5.93 16.11 2.04
CA LEU A 48 -5.30 16.50 3.30
C LEU A 48 -6.36 16.72 4.39
N LEU A 49 -7.64 16.73 3.99
CA LEU A 49 -8.82 16.85 4.83
C LEU A 49 -9.49 15.50 5.12
N PHE A 50 -8.98 14.37 4.61
CA PHE A 50 -9.45 13.04 4.97
C PHE A 50 -9.22 12.79 6.47
N GLY A 51 -10.31 12.80 7.25
CA GLY A 51 -10.27 12.71 8.71
C GLY A 51 -10.37 14.05 9.43
N MET A 52 -10.31 15.19 8.72
CA MET A 52 -10.80 16.45 9.26
C MET A 52 -12.33 16.44 9.23
N TRP A 53 -12.94 16.49 10.40
CA TRP A 53 -14.39 16.62 10.51
C TRP A 53 -14.74 18.01 10.01
N ARG A 54 -15.28 18.10 8.79
CA ARG A 54 -15.82 19.36 8.28
C ARG A 54 -16.98 19.75 9.19
N ASP A 55 -16.96 20.99 9.69
CA ASP A 55 -18.13 21.53 10.37
C ASP A 55 -19.31 21.45 9.40
N ARG A 56 -20.28 20.61 9.75
CA ARG A 56 -21.48 20.46 8.95
C ARG A 56 -22.50 21.46 9.48
N GLU A 57 -23.02 22.29 8.59
CA GLU A 57 -24.04 23.29 8.95
C GLU A 57 -25.29 22.64 9.57
N ASP A 58 -25.60 21.40 9.20
CA ASP A 58 -26.70 20.64 9.78
C ASP A 58 -26.46 20.17 11.23
N MET A 59 -25.24 20.27 11.75
CA MET A 59 -24.92 20.05 13.17
C MET A 59 -25.08 21.30 14.02
N ALA A 60 -25.42 22.46 13.43
CA ALA A 60 -25.73 23.67 14.19
C ALA A 60 -27.02 23.52 15.03
N ASP A 61 -27.94 22.67 14.58
CA ASP A 61 -29.14 22.26 15.29
C ASP A 61 -29.23 20.73 15.34
N VAL A 62 -28.66 20.17 16.41
CA VAL A 62 -28.60 18.73 16.64
C VAL A 62 -30.00 18.12 16.79
N GLU A 63 -30.97 18.85 17.34
CA GLU A 63 -32.31 18.35 17.57
C GLU A 63 -33.10 18.22 16.26
N ALA A 64 -33.04 19.24 15.40
CA ALA A 64 -33.63 19.20 14.06
C ALA A 64 -32.98 18.11 13.18
N TYR A 65 -31.65 17.95 13.27
CA TYR A 65 -30.93 16.91 12.56
C TYR A 65 -31.38 15.50 13.00
N LEU A 66 -31.47 15.24 14.30
CA LEU A 66 -31.94 13.96 14.83
C LEU A 66 -33.40 13.69 14.49
N SER A 67 -34.25 14.72 14.48
CA SER A 67 -35.64 14.62 14.04
C SER A 67 -35.73 14.16 12.57
N THR A 68 -34.90 14.75 11.70
CA THR A 68 -34.81 14.38 10.28
C THR A 68 -34.32 12.93 10.10
N LEU A 69 -33.34 12.49 10.89
CA LEU A 69 -32.86 11.10 10.85
C LEU A 69 -33.90 10.09 11.33
N ARG A 70 -34.77 10.48 12.27
CA ARG A 70 -35.85 9.66 12.80
C ARG A 70 -37.14 9.73 11.98
N ALA A 71 -37.21 10.64 11.01
CA ALA A 71 -38.36 10.74 10.14
C ALA A 71 -38.53 9.43 9.33
N PRO A 72 -39.76 8.93 9.17
CA PRO A 72 -40.01 7.76 8.36
C PRO A 72 -39.53 8.02 6.93
N ARG A 73 -38.70 7.11 6.44
CA ARG A 73 -38.26 7.14 5.05
C ARG A 73 -39.30 6.32 4.28
N PHE A 74 -40.24 7.06 3.68
CA PHE A 74 -41.50 6.60 3.09
C PHE A 74 -42.58 6.21 4.11
#